data_AF-A0A8S3XBY9-F1
#
_entry.id   AF-A0A8S3XBY9-F1
#
_cell.length_a   1.000
_cell.length_b   1.000
_cell.length_c   1.000
_cell.angle_alpha   90.00
_cell.angle_beta   90.00
_cell.angle_gamma   90.00
#
_symmetry.space_group_name_H-M   'P 1'
#
loop_
_entity.id
_entity.type
_entity.pdbx_description
1 polymer ?
#
loop_
_entity_poly.entity_id
_entity_poly.type
_entity_poly.pdbx_seq_one_letter_code
_entity_poly.pdbx_strand_id
1 'polypeptide(L)'
;MPINRTPPPASPTWTRAIDAIERTTKLHSESAPDIPSLTLNVTERKKRKHDGVNPNIMSYMSEMFSVYTNEQAKHFKDLQTIVSSIKKSVDTMSSKYDEFLSRISVLEAKKRQDRYIIQQLQEKIENMERKSRFSGIEIRNIPKNNEESKENLCSTVKKLGGVFDCKFAGFGHKRRV
;
A
#
# COMPACT_ATOMS: atom_id res chain seq x y z
N MET A 1 -19.99 22.88 14.47
CA MET A 1 -20.03 23.06 13.00
C MET A 1 -19.21 21.94 12.36
N PRO A 2 -19.74 21.18 11.40
CA PRO A 2 -18.98 20.11 10.76
C PRO A 2 -18.05 20.71 9.70
N ILE A 3 -16.75 20.41 9.81
CA ILE A 3 -15.73 20.81 8.85
C ILE A 3 -15.76 19.82 7.68
N ASN A 4 -16.40 20.21 6.57
CA ASN A 4 -16.34 19.47 5.31
C ASN A 4 -14.90 19.53 4.77
N ARG A 5 -14.14 18.45 4.95
CA ARG A 5 -12.84 18.27 4.28
C ARG A 5 -13.08 17.54 2.97
N THR A 6 -13.07 18.28 1.88
CA THR A 6 -12.90 17.74 0.53
C THR A 6 -11.55 17.02 0.43
N PRO A 7 -11.49 15.78 -0.09
CA PRO A 7 -10.22 15.11 -0.33
C PRO A 7 -9.45 15.81 -1.48
N PRO A 8 -8.11 15.79 -1.46
CA PRO A 8 -7.31 16.34 -2.54
C PRO A 8 -7.52 15.55 -3.84
N PRO A 9 -7.38 16.19 -5.02
CA PRO A 9 -7.50 15.51 -6.30
C PRO A 9 -6.42 14.42 -6.42
N ALA A 10 -6.83 13.23 -6.85
CA ALA A 10 -5.94 12.09 -7.07
C ALA A 10 -4.84 12.47 -8.07
N SER A 11 -3.60 12.08 -7.74
CA SER A 11 -2.43 12.24 -8.59
C SER A 11 -2.59 11.50 -9.93
N PRO A 12 -1.92 11.95 -11.00
CA PRO A 12 -2.08 11.39 -12.33
C PRO A 12 -1.67 9.92 -12.33
N THR A 13 -2.59 9.06 -12.76
CA THR A 13 -2.39 7.63 -12.88
C THR A 13 -1.37 7.38 -14.01
N TRP A 14 -0.22 6.80 -13.68
CA TRP A 14 0.85 6.45 -14.63
C TRP A 14 0.52 5.23 -15.52
N THR A 15 -0.76 4.99 -15.82
CA THR A 15 -1.22 3.78 -16.53
C THR A 15 -1.33 3.96 -18.05
N ARG A 16 -0.69 4.98 -18.63
CA ARG A 16 -0.79 5.28 -20.08
C ARG A 16 0.53 5.49 -20.80
N ALA A 17 1.61 4.88 -20.30
CA ALA A 17 2.93 4.97 -20.90
C ALA A 17 3.43 3.63 -21.52
N ILE A 18 2.62 2.57 -21.54
CA ILE A 18 3.03 1.27 -22.09
C ILE A 18 2.59 1.07 -23.56
N ASP A 19 1.59 1.80 -24.05
CA ASP A 19 1.15 1.72 -25.47
C ASP A 19 1.99 2.57 -26.45
N ALA A 20 3.05 3.23 -25.98
CA ALA A 20 3.91 4.09 -26.79
C ALA A 20 5.28 3.47 -27.14
N ILE A 21 5.55 2.23 -26.74
CA ILE A 21 6.87 1.57 -26.92
C ILE A 21 6.91 0.66 -28.18
N GLU A 22 5.84 0.55 -28.96
CA GLU A 22 5.82 -0.26 -30.20
C GLU A 22 6.17 0.51 -31.51
N ARG A 23 6.64 1.76 -31.47
CA ARG A 23 6.97 2.54 -32.68
C ARG A 23 8.39 3.07 -32.80
N THR A 24 9.36 2.41 -32.17
CA THR A 24 10.78 2.72 -32.41
C THR A 24 11.62 1.46 -32.59
N THR A 25 11.20 0.57 -33.49
CA THR A 25 12.12 -0.27 -34.26
C THR A 25 12.42 0.40 -35.59
N LYS A 26 12.87 1.67 -35.55
CA LYS A 26 13.59 2.22 -36.70
C LYS A 26 14.98 1.59 -36.67
N LEU A 27 15.13 0.52 -37.46
CA LEU A 27 16.38 0.01 -37.96
C LEU A 27 17.28 1.19 -38.38
N HIS A 28 18.26 1.53 -37.55
CA HIS A 28 19.43 2.28 -38.01
C HIS A 28 20.38 1.26 -38.63
N SER A 29 20.17 0.96 -39.91
CA SER A 29 21.09 0.17 -40.73
C SER A 29 21.13 0.69 -42.15
N GLU A 30 21.39 1.99 -42.32
CA GLU A 30 21.74 2.55 -43.62
C GLU A 30 22.80 3.64 -43.42
N SER A 31 24.01 3.21 -43.06
CA SER A 31 25.24 3.99 -43.24
C SER A 31 26.18 3.23 -44.16
N ALA A 32 25.67 2.74 -45.29
CA ALA A 32 26.51 2.47 -46.45
C ALA A 32 26.44 3.72 -47.33
N PRO A 33 27.56 4.39 -47.66
CA PRO A 33 27.51 5.42 -48.68
C PRO A 33 27.12 4.73 -49.99
N ASP A 34 26.02 5.16 -50.61
CA ASP A 34 25.75 4.81 -52.00
C ASP A 34 26.89 5.39 -52.84
N ILE A 35 27.82 4.52 -53.24
CA ILE A 35 28.86 4.85 -54.20
C ILE A 35 28.20 4.66 -55.57
N PRO A 36 27.78 5.73 -56.28
CA PRO A 36 27.31 5.57 -57.64
C PRO A 36 28.44 4.92 -58.44
N SER A 37 28.11 3.87 -59.19
CA SER A 37 29.00 3.18 -60.12
C SER A 37 29.42 4.13 -61.24
N LEU A 38 30.31 5.07 -60.92
CA LEU A 38 31.02 5.90 -61.85
C LEU A 38 32.00 4.99 -62.58
N THR A 39 31.57 4.44 -63.72
CA THR A 39 32.46 3.95 -64.77
C THR A 39 33.19 5.16 -65.36
N LEU A 40 34.11 5.73 -64.59
CA LEU A 40 35.04 6.74 -65.05
C LEU A 40 36.25 6.02 -65.62
N ASN A 41 36.61 6.38 -66.84
CA ASN A 41 37.81 5.96 -67.56
C ASN A 41 39.02 5.92 -66.61
N VAL A 42 39.39 4.71 -66.19
CA VAL A 42 40.56 4.45 -65.37
C VAL A 42 41.77 4.64 -66.28
N THR A 43 42.35 5.84 -66.26
CA THR A 43 43.72 6.03 -66.76
C THR A 43 44.63 5.22 -65.83
N GLU A 44 45.31 4.20 -66.34
CA GLU A 44 46.24 3.36 -65.60
C GLU A 44 47.37 4.22 -65.00
N ARG A 45 47.18 4.63 -63.75
CA ARG A 45 48.20 5.33 -63.00
C ARG A 45 49.25 4.31 -62.59
N LYS A 46 50.44 4.41 -63.20
CA LYS A 46 51.63 3.61 -62.88
C LYS A 46 51.76 3.47 -61.36
N LYS A 47 51.55 2.25 -60.83
CA LYS A 47 51.72 1.91 -59.42
C LYS A 47 53.10 2.39 -59.00
N ARG A 48 53.15 3.40 -58.12
CA ARG A 48 54.39 3.76 -57.42
C ARG A 48 54.80 2.51 -56.64
N LYS A 49 56.05 2.07 -56.80
CA LYS A 49 56.61 1.05 -55.91
C LYS A 49 56.47 1.62 -54.51
N HIS A 50 55.65 0.98 -53.68
CA HIS A 50 55.48 1.35 -52.30
C HIS A 50 56.79 0.98 -51.61
N ASP A 51 57.74 1.92 -51.56
CA ASP A 51 58.95 1.76 -50.76
C ASP A 51 58.55 1.57 -49.30
N GLY A 52 59.03 0.46 -48.74
CA GLY A 52 58.98 0.04 -47.34
C GLY A 52 57.93 0.69 -46.44
N VAL A 53 56.82 -0.03 -46.17
CA VAL A 53 56.03 0.22 -44.96
C VAL A 53 57.01 0.16 -43.79
N ASN A 54 57.19 1.29 -43.10
CA ASN A 54 58.08 1.37 -41.94
C ASN A 54 57.45 0.49 -40.83
N PRO A 55 58.06 -0.64 -40.43
CA PRO A 55 57.44 -1.62 -39.53
C PRO A 55 57.05 -1.03 -38.16
N ASN A 56 57.60 0.13 -37.81
CA ASN A 56 57.31 0.86 -36.58
C ASN A 56 55.88 1.45 -36.53
N ILE A 57 55.30 1.84 -37.67
CA ILE A 57 53.95 2.46 -37.70
C ILE A 57 52.86 1.44 -37.37
N MET A 58 52.97 0.22 -37.89
CA MET A 58 52.03 -0.86 -37.59
C MET A 58 52.09 -1.28 -36.13
N SER A 59 53.28 -1.29 -35.53
CA SER A 59 53.46 -1.55 -34.09
C SER A 59 52.71 -0.51 -33.25
N TYR A 60 52.87 0.78 -33.57
CA TYR A 60 52.19 1.86 -32.87
C TYR A 60 50.65 1.82 -33.02
N MET A 61 50.13 1.54 -34.22
CA MET A 61 48.70 1.39 -34.43
C MET A 61 48.13 0.20 -33.64
N SER A 62 48.84 -0.93 -33.63
CA SER A 62 48.47 -2.11 -32.85
C SER A 62 48.39 -1.79 -31.34
N GLU A 63 49.36 -1.03 -30.83
CA GLU A 63 49.37 -0.58 -29.44
C GLU A 63 48.17 0.32 -29.11
N MET A 64 47.84 1.30 -29.96
CA MET A 64 46.66 2.16 -29.80
C MET A 64 45.35 1.37 -29.83
N PHE A 65 45.22 0.39 -30.74
CA PHE A 65 44.04 -0.48 -30.76
C PHE A 65 43.95 -1.36 -29.52
N SER A 66 45.07 -1.83 -28.99
CA SER A 66 45.11 -2.60 -27.74
C SER A 66 44.64 -1.74 -26.55
N VAL A 67 45.16 -0.52 -26.40
CA VAL A 67 44.71 0.43 -25.35
C VAL A 67 43.23 0.70 -25.46
N TYR A 68 42.73 1.02 -26.65
CA TYR A 68 41.31 1.28 -26.89
C TYR A 68 40.43 0.07 -26.58
N THR A 69 40.84 -1.14 -27.00
CA THR A 69 40.11 -2.39 -26.72
C THR A 69 40.04 -2.65 -25.22
N ASN A 70 41.14 -2.40 -24.49
CA ASN A 70 41.18 -2.56 -23.04
C ASN A 70 40.28 -1.54 -22.33
N GLU A 71 40.26 -0.29 -22.79
CA GLU A 71 39.37 0.75 -22.26
C GLU A 71 37.90 0.42 -22.50
N GLN A 72 37.55 -0.04 -23.71
CA GLN A 72 36.20 -0.51 -24.03
C GLN A 72 35.78 -1.70 -23.17
N ALA A 73 36.67 -2.67 -22.96
CA ALA A 73 36.40 -3.81 -22.09
C ALA A 73 36.16 -3.38 -20.64
N LYS A 74 36.85 -2.34 -20.16
CA LYS A 74 36.62 -1.74 -18.83
C LYS A 74 35.24 -1.09 -18.76
N HIS A 75 34.87 -0.24 -19.72
CA HIS A 75 33.55 0.38 -19.76
C HIS A 75 32.42 -0.65 -19.79
N PHE A 76 32.59 -1.73 -20.55
CA PHE A 76 31.62 -2.82 -20.60
C PHE A 76 31.45 -3.51 -19.23
N LYS A 77 32.55 -3.76 -18.50
CA LYS A 77 32.50 -4.31 -17.14
C LYS A 77 31.80 -3.36 -16.17
N ASP A 78 32.08 -2.06 -16.26
CA ASP A 78 31.43 -1.06 -15.41
C ASP A 78 29.91 -1.02 -15.66
N LEU A 79 29.50 -1.01 -16.94
CA LEU A 79 28.09 -1.09 -17.34
C LEU A 79 27.43 -2.37 -16.83
N GLN A 80 28.08 -3.52 -16.97
CA GLN A 80 27.56 -4.79 -16.48
C GLN A 80 27.35 -4.76 -14.95
N THR A 81 28.25 -4.10 -14.23
CA THR A 81 28.18 -3.95 -12.78
C THR A 81 27.02 -3.04 -12.37
N ILE A 82 26.81 -1.92 -13.08
CA ILE A 82 25.67 -1.02 -12.87
C ILE A 82 24.35 -1.73 -13.19
N VAL A 83 24.25 -2.46 -14.30
CA VAL A 83 23.03 -3.20 -14.66
C VAL A 83 22.73 -4.27 -13.59
N SER A 84 23.76 -4.96 -13.09
CA SER A 84 23.62 -5.93 -12.01
C SER A 84 23.13 -5.29 -10.71
N SER A 85 23.63 -4.10 -10.34
CA SER A 85 23.18 -3.39 -9.14
C SER A 85 21.74 -2.88 -9.27
N ILE A 86 21.37 -2.36 -10.44
CA ILE A 86 19.99 -1.95 -10.73
C ILE A 86 19.04 -3.15 -10.61
N LYS A 87 19.39 -4.28 -11.22
CA LYS A 87 18.60 -5.50 -11.13
C LYS A 87 18.37 -5.92 -9.68
N LYS A 88 19.44 -5.95 -8.87
CA LYS A 88 19.33 -6.25 -7.42
C LYS A 88 18.43 -5.26 -6.70
N SER A 89 18.52 -3.97 -7.00
CA SER A 89 17.66 -2.95 -6.39
C SER A 89 16.19 -3.11 -6.78
N VAL A 90 15.91 -3.55 -8.01
CA VAL A 90 14.54 -3.82 -8.46
C VAL A 90 13.99 -5.07 -7.79
N ASP A 91 14.80 -6.14 -7.72
CA ASP A 91 14.42 -7.40 -7.08
C ASP A 91 14.10 -7.18 -5.58
N THR A 92 14.94 -6.39 -4.87
CA THR A 92 14.67 -6.06 -3.46
C THR A 92 13.43 -5.21 -3.30
N MET A 93 13.19 -4.24 -4.19
CA MET A 93 11.99 -3.41 -4.16
C MET A 93 10.73 -4.23 -4.42
N SER A 94 10.75 -5.14 -5.39
CA SER A 94 9.64 -6.06 -5.68
C SER A 94 9.33 -6.93 -4.46
N SER A 95 10.37 -7.53 -3.86
CA SER A 95 10.20 -8.34 -2.64
C SER A 95 9.60 -7.54 -1.48
N LYS A 96 10.03 -6.29 -1.29
CA LYS A 96 9.47 -5.42 -0.24
C LYS A 96 8.03 -4.99 -0.53
N TYR A 97 7.69 -4.80 -1.80
CA TYR A 97 6.33 -4.51 -2.22
C TYR A 97 5.39 -5.67 -1.87
N ASP A 98 5.77 -6.91 -2.19
CA ASP A 98 4.99 -8.10 -1.87
C ASP A 98 4.84 -8.28 -0.35
N GLU A 99 5.91 -8.04 0.42
CA GLU A 99 5.88 -8.06 1.89
C GLU A 99 4.85 -7.06 2.45
N PHE A 100 4.83 -5.82 1.92
CA PHE A 100 3.88 -4.81 2.33
C PHE A 100 2.44 -5.16 1.96
N LEU A 101 2.19 -5.67 0.75
CA LEU A 101 0.87 -6.12 0.34
C LEU A 101 0.33 -7.22 1.27
N SER A 102 1.17 -8.21 1.59
CA SER A 102 0.83 -9.27 2.54
C SER A 102 0.49 -8.70 3.92
N ARG A 103 1.33 -7.80 4.43
CA ARG A 103 1.10 -7.15 5.73
C ARG A 103 -0.19 -6.32 5.77
N ILE A 104 -0.49 -5.58 4.70
CA ILE A 104 -1.73 -4.80 4.58
C ILE A 104 -2.94 -5.74 4.61
N SER A 105 -2.91 -6.82 3.84
CA SER A 105 -4.00 -7.82 3.81
C SER A 105 -4.27 -8.41 5.20
N VAL A 106 -3.22 -8.78 5.94
CA VAL A 106 -3.34 -9.27 7.33
C VAL A 106 -3.93 -8.22 8.27
N LEU A 107 -3.48 -6.97 8.17
CA LEU A 107 -3.99 -5.87 8.99
C LEU A 107 -5.47 -5.56 8.69
N GLU A 108 -5.88 -5.62 7.42
CA GLU A 108 -7.28 -5.44 7.03
C GLU A 108 -8.17 -6.56 7.56
N ALA A 109 -7.71 -7.81 7.47
CA ALA A 109 -8.43 -8.95 8.02
C ALA A 109 -8.59 -8.82 9.54
N LYS A 110 -7.52 -8.48 10.25
CA LYS A 110 -7.55 -8.23 11.70
C LYS A 110 -8.50 -7.09 12.06
N LYS A 111 -8.46 -5.97 11.32
CA LYS A 111 -9.37 -4.84 11.53
C LYS A 111 -10.85 -5.23 11.38
N ARG A 112 -11.18 -6.09 10.42
CA ARG A 112 -12.56 -6.61 10.26
C ARG A 112 -12.95 -7.47 11.45
N GLN A 113 -12.06 -8.36 11.90
CA GLN A 113 -12.28 -9.21 13.06
C GLN A 113 -12.47 -8.39 14.35
N ASP A 114 -11.62 -7.40 14.58
CA ASP A 114 -11.69 -6.53 15.76
C ASP A 114 -13.03 -5.77 15.80
N ARG A 115 -13.49 -5.25 14.65
CA ARG A 115 -14.81 -4.60 14.53
C ARG A 115 -15.96 -5.55 14.89
N TYR A 116 -15.89 -6.79 14.40
CA TYR A 116 -16.89 -7.80 14.73
C TYR A 116 -16.90 -8.10 16.23
N ILE A 117 -15.73 -8.28 16.85
CA ILE A 117 -15.61 -8.50 18.29
C ILE A 117 -16.18 -7.32 19.08
N ILE A 118 -15.86 -6.08 18.69
CA ILE A 118 -16.40 -4.87 19.33
C ILE A 118 -17.93 -4.86 19.27
N GLN A 119 -18.52 -5.18 18.12
CA GLN A 119 -19.98 -5.25 17.96
C GLN A 119 -20.60 -6.30 18.89
N GLN A 120 -20.01 -7.49 18.97
CA GLN A 120 -20.47 -8.56 19.87
C GLN A 120 -20.41 -8.13 21.35
N LEU A 121 -19.34 -7.42 21.73
CA LEU A 121 -19.19 -6.90 23.09
C LEU A 121 -20.21 -5.81 23.40
N GLN A 122 -20.48 -4.91 22.45
CA GLN A 122 -21.50 -3.87 22.59
C GLN A 122 -22.89 -4.49 22.80
N GLU A 123 -23.28 -5.48 21.98
CA GLU A 123 -24.55 -6.18 22.13
C GLU A 123 -24.65 -6.90 23.48
N LYS A 124 -23.55 -7.53 23.94
CA LYS A 124 -23.50 -8.16 25.25
C LYS A 124 -23.71 -7.16 26.38
N ILE A 125 -23.06 -6.00 26.34
CA ILE A 125 -23.23 -4.93 27.32
C ILE A 125 -24.67 -4.43 27.33
N GLU A 126 -25.22 -4.11 26.14
CA GLU A 126 -26.59 -3.65 26.01
C GLU A 126 -27.60 -4.66 26.58
N ASN A 127 -27.41 -5.95 26.29
CA ASN A 127 -28.25 -7.00 26.85
C ASN A 127 -28.13 -7.13 28.37
N MET A 128 -26.94 -6.93 28.95
CA MET A 128 -26.77 -6.89 30.40
C MET A 128 -27.45 -5.68 31.02
N GLU A 129 -27.35 -4.50 30.40
CA GLU A 129 -28.02 -3.29 30.87
C GLU A 129 -29.55 -3.43 30.82
N ARG A 130 -30.09 -3.96 29.72
CA ARG A 130 -31.52 -4.25 29.59
C ARG A 130 -31.99 -5.22 30.66
N LYS A 131 -31.26 -6.31 30.90
CA LYS A 131 -31.59 -7.30 31.95
C LYS A 131 -31.51 -6.72 33.36
N SER A 132 -30.51 -5.87 33.62
CA SER A 132 -30.34 -5.18 34.90
C SER A 132 -31.49 -4.20 35.17
N ARG A 133 -31.94 -3.47 34.14
CA ARG A 133 -33.09 -2.56 34.25
C ARG A 133 -34.42 -3.31 34.29
N PHE A 134 -34.53 -4.48 33.67
CA PHE A 134 -35.77 -5.27 33.64
C PHE A 134 -36.23 -5.72 35.03
N SER A 135 -35.30 -5.95 35.97
CA SER A 135 -35.65 -6.34 37.34
C SER A 135 -36.05 -5.16 38.24
N GLY A 136 -35.86 -3.92 37.78
CA GLY A 136 -36.17 -2.70 38.51
C GLY A 136 -37.38 -1.99 37.93
N ILE A 137 -38.22 -1.42 38.80
CA ILE A 137 -39.29 -0.50 38.40
C ILE A 137 -38.91 0.87 38.93
N GLU A 138 -38.72 1.84 38.03
CA GLU A 138 -38.50 3.24 38.39
C GLU A 138 -39.85 3.96 38.49
N ILE A 139 -40.17 4.49 39.68
CA ILE A 139 -41.37 5.29 39.90
C ILE A 139 -40.94 6.76 39.95
N ARG A 140 -41.29 7.52 38.91
CA ARG A 140 -40.95 8.94 38.78
C ARG A 140 -42.10 9.82 39.31
N ASN A 141 -41.79 11.08 39.63
CA ASN A 141 -42.75 12.08 40.13
C ASN A 141 -43.41 11.74 41.48
N ILE A 142 -42.72 11.05 42.38
CA ILE A 142 -43.15 10.93 43.77
C ILE A 142 -42.96 12.30 44.47
N PRO A 143 -43.99 12.86 45.14
CA PRO A 143 -43.84 14.09 45.92
C PRO A 143 -42.73 13.95 46.97
N LYS A 144 -41.87 14.96 47.07
CA LYS A 144 -40.76 14.96 48.04
C LYS A 144 -41.31 15.22 49.44
N ASN A 145 -41.01 14.34 50.38
CA ASN A 145 -41.25 14.55 51.81
C ASN A 145 -39.92 14.84 52.52
N ASN A 146 -39.91 15.79 53.46
CA ASN A 146 -38.68 16.20 54.16
C ASN A 146 -38.12 15.11 55.10
N GLU A 147 -38.96 14.15 55.51
CA GLU A 147 -38.61 13.02 56.37
C GLU A 147 -39.05 11.70 55.71
N GLU A 148 -38.21 11.20 54.79
CA GLU A 148 -38.48 9.95 54.08
C GLU A 148 -37.97 8.75 54.90
N SER A 149 -38.91 7.96 55.45
CA SER A 149 -38.61 6.68 56.11
C SER A 149 -38.92 5.49 55.21
N LYS A 150 -38.33 4.32 55.53
CA LYS A 150 -38.58 3.06 54.80
C LYS A 150 -40.06 2.67 54.83
N GLU A 151 -40.73 2.93 55.95
CA GLU A 151 -42.16 2.67 56.15
C GLU A 151 -43.00 3.56 55.24
N ASN A 152 -42.65 4.86 55.13
CA ASN A 152 -43.33 5.82 54.27
C ASN A 152 -43.23 5.42 52.79
N LEU A 153 -42.05 5.00 52.34
CA LEU A 153 -41.84 4.50 50.96
C LEU A 153 -42.65 3.23 50.70
N CYS A 154 -42.62 2.26 51.64
CA CYS A 154 -43.38 1.02 51.51
C CYS A 154 -44.90 1.27 51.47
N SER A 155 -45.39 2.22 52.27
CA SER A 155 -46.80 2.63 52.24
C SER A 155 -47.21 3.23 50.90
N THR A 156 -46.33 4.03 50.29
CA THR A 156 -46.57 4.67 48.99
C THR A 156 -46.63 3.64 47.87
N VAL A 157 -45.72 2.67 47.86
CA VAL A 157 -45.73 1.55 46.88
C VAL A 157 -46.99 0.69 47.04
N LYS A 158 -47.43 0.40 48.28
CA LYS A 158 -48.68 -0.34 48.52
C LYS A 158 -49.91 0.41 48.02
N LYS A 159 -50.00 1.72 48.26
CA LYS A 159 -51.08 2.57 47.74
C LYS A 159 -51.10 2.56 46.22
N LEU A 160 -49.92 2.69 45.60
CA LEU A 160 -49.79 2.61 44.15
C LEU A 160 -50.25 1.26 43.60
N GLY A 161 -49.85 0.15 44.25
CA GLY A 161 -50.29 -1.20 43.87
C GLY A 161 -51.80 -1.40 43.94
N GLY A 162 -52.45 -0.80 44.94
CA GLY A 162 -53.90 -0.82 45.07
C GLY A 162 -54.62 -0.14 43.90
N VAL A 163 -54.02 0.90 43.28
CA VAL A 163 -54.57 1.57 42.09
C VAL A 163 -54.48 0.67 40.85
N PHE A 164 -53.40 -0.11 40.75
CA PHE A 164 -53.15 -1.00 39.61
C PHE A 164 -53.68 -2.43 39.81
N ASP A 165 -54.46 -2.67 40.88
CA ASP A 165 -54.97 -3.99 41.29
C ASP A 165 -53.90 -5.09 41.37
N CYS A 166 -52.67 -4.71 41.71
CA CYS A 166 -51.57 -5.65 41.89
C CYS A 166 -51.37 -5.98 43.37
N LYS A 167 -51.62 -7.25 43.73
CA LYS A 167 -51.47 -7.77 45.09
C LYS A 167 -49.99 -8.00 45.40
N PHE A 168 -49.41 -7.12 46.21
CA PHE A 168 -48.06 -7.34 46.74
C PHE A 168 -48.09 -8.40 47.86
N ALA A 169 -47.57 -9.59 47.57
CA ALA A 169 -47.28 -10.57 48.62
C ALA A 169 -46.19 -10.01 49.54
N GLY A 170 -46.49 -9.88 50.83
CA GLY A 170 -45.59 -9.25 51.80
C GLY A 170 -44.19 -9.86 51.77
N PHE A 171 -43.16 -8.99 51.72
CA PHE A 171 -41.76 -9.37 51.90
C PHE A 171 -41.52 -9.83 53.36
N GLY A 172 -41.94 -11.05 53.67
CA GLY A 172 -41.65 -11.71 54.92
C GLY A 172 -40.18 -12.11 54.99
N HIS A 173 -39.47 -11.61 56.00
CA HIS A 173 -38.14 -12.08 56.40
C HIS A 173 -38.18 -13.58 56.72
N LYS A 174 -38.09 -14.45 55.70
CA LYS A 174 -37.61 -15.81 55.91
C LYS A 174 -36.10 -15.75 55.99
N ARG A 175 -35.60 -15.47 57.20
CA ARG A 175 -34.22 -15.81 57.57
C ARG A 175 -34.10 -17.33 57.39
N ARG A 176 -33.39 -17.77 56.35
CA ARG A 176 -32.85 -19.13 56.27
C ARG A 176 -31.79 -19.21 57.36
N VAL A 177 -32.10 -19.98 58.41
CA VAL A 177 -31.11 -20.55 59.32
C VAL A 177 -30.51 -21.77 58.65
#